data_AF-A0A225E2X2-F1
#
_entry.id   AF-A0A225E2X2-F1
#
_cell.length_a   1.000
_cell.length_b   1.000
_cell.length_c   1.000
_cell.angle_alpha   90.00
_cell.angle_beta   90.00
_cell.angle_gamma   90.00
#
_symmetry.space_group_name_H-M   'P 1'
#
loop_
_entity.id
_entity.type
_entity.pdbx_description
1 polymer ?
#
loop_
_entity_poly.entity_id
_entity_poly.type
_entity_poly.pdbx_seq_one_letter_code
_entity_poly.pdbx_strand_id
1 'polypeptide(L)'
;MKVKQPTMWVVFKMGLVGKVGGQHAVCSQPDWHEMELARPGHHTLVRANIGNEGEAERLARGLQAPPPTPKRGQQMLPRLRLTAPPRAEQADALAVAHGVPAAPVADSLSR
;
A
#
# COMPACT_ATOMS: atom_id res chain seq x y z
N MET A 1 -19.81 -26.41 44.51
CA MET A 1 -18.98 -25.37 43.83
C MET A 1 -19.22 -25.51 42.33
N LYS A 2 -19.76 -24.49 41.67
CA LYS A 2 -20.02 -24.55 40.22
C LYS A 2 -18.73 -24.17 39.51
N VAL A 3 -18.07 -25.13 38.87
CA VAL A 3 -16.86 -24.86 38.07
C VAL A 3 -17.30 -24.00 36.88
N LYS A 4 -16.84 -22.74 36.83
CA LYS A 4 -16.99 -21.93 35.63
C LYS A 4 -16.04 -22.51 34.60
N GLN A 5 -16.58 -23.24 33.63
CA GLN A 5 -15.79 -23.72 32.50
C GLN A 5 -15.17 -22.50 31.80
N PRO A 6 -13.89 -22.53 31.41
CA PRO A 6 -13.31 -21.44 30.64
C PRO A 6 -14.08 -21.31 29.33
N THR A 7 -14.74 -20.17 29.13
CA THR A 7 -15.43 -19.87 27.87
C THR A 7 -14.38 -19.68 26.79
N MET A 8 -14.28 -20.66 25.90
CA MET A 8 -13.42 -20.60 24.73
C MET A 8 -14.03 -19.71 23.65
N TRP A 9 -13.18 -19.09 22.84
CA TRP A 9 -13.55 -18.16 21.77
C TRP A 9 -13.15 -18.69 20.40
N VAL A 10 -13.88 -18.24 19.39
CA VAL A 10 -13.78 -18.67 18.00
C VAL A 10 -13.69 -17.45 17.10
N VAL A 11 -12.79 -17.50 16.12
CA VAL A 11 -12.72 -16.58 14.99
C VAL A 11 -13.21 -17.28 13.75
N PHE A 12 -14.18 -16.68 13.07
CA PHE A 12 -14.73 -17.19 11.83
C PHE A 12 -14.84 -16.10 10.78
N LYS A 13 -14.98 -16.50 9.52
CA LYS A 13 -15.22 -15.61 8.39
C LYS A 13 -16.70 -15.67 8.03
N MET A 14 -17.33 -14.50 7.93
CA MET A 14 -18.70 -14.39 7.44
C MET A 14 -18.72 -14.66 5.94
N GLY A 15 -19.47 -15.69 5.53
CA GLY A 15 -19.70 -16.02 4.12
C GLY A 15 -20.66 -15.03 3.48
N LEU A 16 -20.15 -13.88 3.03
CA LEU A 16 -20.90 -13.00 2.12
C LEU A 16 -20.68 -13.48 0.69
N VAL A 17 -21.68 -14.19 0.15
CA VAL A 17 -21.73 -14.57 -1.26
C VAL A 17 -21.52 -13.31 -2.12
N GLY A 18 -20.46 -13.30 -2.93
CA GLY A 18 -20.18 -12.22 -3.88
C GLY A 18 -19.14 -11.17 -3.46
N LYS A 19 -18.57 -11.22 -2.24
CA LYS A 19 -17.44 -10.34 -1.86
C LYS A 19 -16.17 -11.12 -1.55
N VAL A 20 -15.15 -10.90 -2.39
CA VAL A 20 -13.78 -11.34 -2.15
C VAL A 20 -13.24 -10.55 -0.95
N GLY A 21 -13.21 -11.17 0.23
CA GLY A 21 -12.71 -10.55 1.46
C GLY A 21 -13.73 -10.40 2.59
N GLY A 22 -14.64 -11.37 2.76
CA GLY A 22 -15.59 -11.40 3.88
C GLY A 22 -14.95 -11.09 5.25
N GLN A 23 -15.68 -10.37 6.09
CA GLN A 23 -15.23 -9.88 7.39
C GLN A 23 -15.02 -11.05 8.37
N HIS A 24 -13.97 -10.97 9.18
CA HIS A 24 -13.75 -11.89 10.30
C HIS A 24 -14.50 -11.39 11.53
N ALA A 25 -15.22 -12.29 12.17
CA ALA A 25 -15.97 -12.05 13.39
C ALA A 25 -15.51 -13.01 14.49
N VAL A 26 -15.81 -12.63 15.73
CA VAL A 26 -15.47 -13.37 16.94
C VAL A 26 -16.77 -13.74 17.66
N CYS A 27 -16.88 -14.98 18.13
CA CYS A 27 -17.96 -15.40 19.01
C CYS A 27 -17.44 -16.42 20.02
N SER A 28 -18.26 -16.75 21.02
CA SER A 28 -17.92 -17.82 21.95
C SER A 28 -18.06 -19.19 21.26
N GLN A 29 -17.37 -20.20 21.80
CA GLN A 29 -17.44 -21.57 21.30
C GLN A 29 -18.86 -22.16 21.32
N PRO A 30 -19.71 -21.98 22.36
CA PRO A 30 -21.09 -22.46 22.31
C PRO A 30 -21.91 -21.74 21.22
N ASP A 31 -21.78 -20.42 21.09
CA ASP A 31 -22.48 -19.67 20.02
C ASP A 31 -22.07 -20.17 18.64
N TRP A 32 -20.78 -20.47 18.44
CA TRP A 32 -20.30 -21.05 17.18
C TRP A 32 -20.98 -22.38 16.87
N HIS A 33 -21.13 -23.26 17.87
CA HIS A 33 -21.79 -24.54 17.67
C HIS A 33 -23.26 -24.36 17.32
N GLU A 34 -23.96 -23.43 17.98
CA GLU A 34 -25.36 -23.13 17.64
C GLU A 34 -25.50 -22.57 16.23
N MET A 35 -24.60 -21.66 15.84
CA MET A 35 -24.58 -21.09 14.49
C MET A 35 -24.29 -22.13 13.41
N GLU A 36 -23.31 -23.00 13.64
CA GLU A 36 -22.91 -24.04 12.68
C GLU A 36 -23.96 -25.15 12.60
N LEU A 37 -24.63 -25.48 13.72
CA LEU A 37 -25.73 -26.43 13.75
C LEU A 37 -26.98 -25.87 13.05
N ALA A 38 -27.24 -24.56 13.19
CA ALA A 38 -28.37 -23.92 12.52
C ALA A 38 -28.14 -23.76 11.01
N ARG A 39 -26.90 -23.44 10.58
CA ARG A 39 -26.55 -23.19 9.18
C ARG A 39 -25.14 -23.70 8.86
N PRO A 40 -24.98 -25.01 8.66
CA PRO A 40 -23.66 -25.60 8.39
C PRO A 40 -23.08 -25.05 7.08
N GLY A 41 -21.81 -24.67 7.12
CA GLY A 41 -21.09 -24.19 5.93
C GLY A 41 -21.41 -22.75 5.49
N HIS A 42 -22.29 -22.04 6.21
CA HIS A 42 -22.54 -20.61 5.96
C HIS A 42 -21.38 -19.73 6.47
N HIS A 43 -20.74 -20.17 7.54
CA HIS A 43 -19.60 -19.49 8.14
C HIS A 43 -18.36 -20.37 8.00
N THR A 44 -17.21 -19.78 7.71
CA THR A 44 -15.95 -20.53 7.64
C THR A 44 -15.20 -20.38 8.95
N LEU A 45 -15.04 -21.48 9.68
CA LEU A 45 -14.18 -21.51 10.86
C LEU A 45 -12.74 -21.17 10.47
N VAL A 46 -12.15 -20.17 11.12
CA VAL A 46 -10.74 -19.82 10.91
C VAL A 46 -9.88 -20.37 12.05
N ARG A 47 -10.31 -20.13 13.30
CA ARG A 47 -9.61 -20.64 14.48
C ARG A 47 -10.57 -20.78 15.67
N ALA A 48 -10.46 -21.89 16.40
CA ALA A 48 -11.23 -22.17 17.60
C ALA A 48 -10.34 -22.28 18.84
N ASN A 49 -10.97 -22.50 20.00
CA ASN A 49 -10.28 -22.80 21.27
C ASN A 49 -9.33 -21.68 21.74
N ILE A 50 -9.75 -20.42 21.59
CA ILE A 50 -8.98 -19.26 22.04
C ILE A 50 -9.38 -18.95 23.49
N GLY A 51 -8.41 -18.78 24.37
CA GLY A 51 -8.67 -18.68 25.81
C GLY A 51 -9.31 -17.37 26.27
N ASN A 52 -9.34 -16.34 25.42
CA ASN A 52 -9.91 -15.03 25.74
C ASN A 52 -10.38 -14.27 24.48
N GLU A 53 -11.33 -13.35 24.66
CA GLU A 53 -11.92 -12.54 23.59
C GLU A 53 -10.90 -11.61 22.92
N GLY A 54 -10.06 -10.94 23.72
CA GLY A 54 -9.11 -9.95 23.19
C GLY A 54 -8.08 -10.55 22.23
N GLU A 55 -7.61 -11.75 22.51
CA GLU A 55 -6.75 -12.52 21.61
C GLU A 55 -7.48 -12.90 20.33
N ALA A 56 -8.74 -13.35 20.45
CA ALA A 56 -9.56 -13.67 19.29
C ALA A 56 -9.85 -12.44 18.41
N GLU A 57 -10.13 -11.28 19.00
CA GLU A 57 -10.32 -10.01 18.29
C GLU A 57 -9.04 -9.57 17.60
N ARG A 58 -7.89 -9.69 18.27
CA ARG A 58 -6.58 -9.35 17.69
C ARG A 58 -6.28 -10.25 16.48
N LEU A 59 -6.58 -11.55 16.56
CA LEU A 59 -6.47 -12.47 15.44
C LEU A 59 -7.40 -12.09 14.30
N ALA A 60 -8.68 -11.82 14.59
CA ALA A 60 -9.67 -11.44 13.57
C ALA A 60 -9.28 -10.17 12.81
N ARG A 61 -8.75 -9.15 13.52
CA ARG A 61 -8.24 -7.91 12.90
C ARG A 61 -6.95 -8.14 12.10
N GLY A 62 -6.03 -8.96 12.60
CA GLY A 62 -4.77 -9.26 11.91
C GLY A 62 -4.97 -9.93 10.56
N LEU A 63 -6.03 -10.75 10.43
CA LEU A 63 -6.41 -11.41 9.18
C LEU A 63 -7.10 -10.46 8.17
N GLN A 64 -7.68 -9.37 8.65
CA GLN A 64 -8.37 -8.35 7.84
C GLN A 64 -7.43 -7.27 7.29
N ALA A 65 -6.22 -7.15 7.84
CA ALA A 65 -5.30 -6.10 7.43
C ALA A 65 -4.88 -6.31 5.96
N PRO A 66 -5.04 -5.30 5.07
CA PRO A 66 -4.41 -5.35 3.76
C PRO A 66 -2.89 -5.47 3.95
N PRO A 67 -2.15 -6.02 2.95
CA PRO A 67 -0.70 -6.08 3.02
C PRO A 67 -0.16 -4.68 3.39
N PRO A 68 0.87 -4.58 4.25
CA PRO A 68 1.41 -3.30 4.64
C PRO A 68 1.82 -2.57 3.36
N THR A 69 1.06 -1.54 2.99
CA THR A 69 1.51 -0.63 1.95
C THR A 69 2.79 0.01 2.48
N PRO A 70 3.91 -0.02 1.73
CA PRO A 70 5.11 0.64 2.19
C PRO A 70 4.76 2.10 2.43
N LYS A 71 5.03 2.60 3.64
CA LYS A 71 4.86 4.02 3.98
C LYS A 71 5.61 4.84 2.93
N ARG A 72 4.87 5.56 2.08
CA ARG A 72 5.38 6.49 1.07
C ARG A 72 6.00 7.68 1.79
N GLY A 73 7.18 7.48 2.36
CA GLY A 73 7.88 8.44 3.21
C GLY A 73 9.39 8.18 3.39
N GLN A 74 9.95 7.17 2.72
CA GLN A 74 11.40 6.93 2.65
C GLN A 74 12.01 7.20 1.27
N GLN A 75 11.32 7.94 0.40
CA GLN A 75 12.00 8.69 -0.66
C GLN A 75 12.14 10.13 -0.17
N MET A 76 13.11 10.32 0.72
CA MET A 76 13.65 11.64 0.99
C MET A 76 14.22 12.13 -0.34
N LEU A 77 13.55 13.14 -0.91
CA LEU A 77 13.97 13.84 -2.12
C LEU A 77 15.48 14.12 -2.07
N PRO A 78 16.21 14.09 -3.20
CA PRO A 78 17.52 14.71 -3.22
C PRO A 78 17.33 16.16 -2.80
N ARG A 79 17.88 16.47 -1.62
CA ARG A 79 17.94 17.80 -1.04
C ARG A 79 18.50 18.73 -2.12
N LEU A 80 17.66 19.55 -2.74
CA LEU A 80 18.13 20.68 -3.54
C LEU A 80 19.00 21.53 -2.61
N ARG A 81 20.31 21.33 -2.67
CA ARG A 81 21.29 22.26 -2.14
C ARG A 81 21.33 23.43 -3.12
N LEU A 82 20.43 24.38 -2.92
CA LEU A 82 20.61 25.71 -3.48
C LEU A 82 21.50 26.51 -2.54
N THR A 83 22.83 26.44 -2.73
CA THR A 83 23.77 27.42 -2.18
C THR A 83 24.96 27.63 -3.13
N ALA A 84 24.91 28.79 -3.80
CA ALA A 84 25.96 29.66 -4.34
C ALA A 84 27.02 29.12 -5.32
N PRO A 85 27.27 29.84 -6.45
CA PRO A 85 28.39 29.55 -7.35
C PRO A 85 29.75 29.97 -6.75
N PRO A 86 30.86 29.30 -7.11
CA PRO A 86 32.20 29.78 -6.81
C PRO A 86 32.49 31.05 -7.60
N ARG A 87 32.86 32.09 -6.87
CA ARG A 87 33.47 33.32 -7.38
C ARG A 87 34.89 32.99 -7.88
N ALA A 88 35.01 32.69 -9.15
CA ALA A 88 36.25 32.79 -9.93
C ALA A 88 35.87 33.66 -11.14
N GLU A 89 36.26 34.94 -11.15
CA GLU A 89 37.57 35.35 -11.68
C GLU A 89 37.79 34.74 -13.07
N GLN A 90 37.35 35.46 -14.09
CA GLN A 90 38.16 35.62 -15.30
C GLN A 90 37.68 36.84 -16.07
N ALA A 91 38.48 37.89 -15.92
CA ALA A 91 38.54 39.02 -16.82
C ALA A 91 39.24 38.59 -18.12
N ASP A 92 38.84 39.25 -19.20
CA ASP A 92 39.68 39.62 -20.34
C ASP A 92 40.28 38.49 -21.18
N ALA A 93 39.74 38.28 -22.37
CA ALA A 93 40.55 38.37 -23.60
C ALA A 93 39.70 38.14 -24.86
N LEU A 94 39.80 39.16 -25.73
CA LEU A 94 39.81 39.12 -27.19
C LEU A 94 38.54 38.74 -27.97
N ALA A 95 37.98 39.80 -28.54
CA ALA A 95 37.33 39.82 -29.84
C ALA A 95 38.27 39.36 -30.99
N VAL A 96 37.63 38.91 -32.08
CA VAL A 96 37.99 38.90 -33.53
C VAL A 96 37.45 37.57 -34.10
N ALA A 97 36.26 37.52 -34.70
CA ALA A 97 35.76 38.06 -35.97
C ALA A 97 35.91 37.10 -37.17
N HIS A 98 34.88 37.17 -38.04
CA HIS A 98 34.75 36.63 -39.40
C HIS A 98 34.57 35.10 -39.50
N GLY A 99 33.61 34.53 -40.24
CA GLY A 99 32.65 35.00 -41.25
C GLY A 99 32.29 33.78 -42.13
N VAL A 100 31.41 34.00 -43.14
CA VAL A 100 31.19 33.15 -44.36
C VAL A 100 29.98 32.16 -44.27
N PRO A 101 29.11 32.03 -45.31
CA PRO A 101 27.77 32.61 -45.28
C PRO A 101 26.64 31.66 -45.76
N ALA A 102 25.42 32.20 -45.78
CA ALA A 102 24.24 31.65 -46.45
C ALA A 102 24.40 31.62 -47.98
N ALA A 103 23.93 30.54 -48.61
CA ALA A 103 23.83 30.39 -50.05
C ALA A 103 22.47 30.93 -50.56
N PRO A 104 22.46 31.80 -51.59
CA PRO A 104 21.25 32.13 -52.34
C PRO A 104 21.18 31.41 -53.71
N VAL A 105 19.93 31.22 -54.10
CA VAL A 105 19.29 30.88 -55.38
C VAL A 105 20.12 30.97 -56.67
N ALA A 106 19.87 30.01 -57.58
CA ALA A 106 20.05 30.19 -59.01
C ALA A 106 18.69 29.97 -59.70
N ASP A 107 18.16 31.05 -60.24
CA ASP A 107 17.06 31.11 -61.21
C ASP A 107 17.65 31.41 -62.60
N SER A 108 16.89 31.06 -63.65
CA SER A 108 16.97 31.51 -65.05
C SER A 108 17.67 30.62 -66.08
N LEU A 109 16.83 30.04 -66.96
CA LEU A 109 16.80 30.27 -68.42
C LEU A 109 15.59 29.48 -68.98
N SER A 110 14.47 30.15 -69.24
CA SER A 110 14.08 30.76 -70.54
C SER A 110 13.45 29.80 -71.55
N ARG A 111 12.17 30.07 -71.78
CA ARG A 111 11.42 30.03 -73.05
C ARG A 111 10.99 28.70 -73.66
#